data_AF-A0A940QH30-F1
#
_entry.id   AF-A0A940QH30-F1
#
_cell.length_a   1.000
_cell.length_b   1.000
_cell.length_c   1.000
_cell.angle_alpha   90.00
_cell.angle_beta   90.00
_cell.angle_gamma   90.00
#
_symmetry.space_group_name_H-M   'P 1'
#
loop_
_entity.id
_entity.type
_entity.pdbx_description
1 polymer ?
#
loop_
_entity_poly.entity_id
_entity_poly.type
_entity_poly.pdbx_seq_one_letter_code
_entity_poly.pdbx_strand_id
1 'polypeptide(L)'
;MTDFNQNKKILKYLTLFFGGFLLATDVFFLIFGILYDMPLMRYVIYFKLVLNTSNMYFIINKHYLISNVIIYTVILGFMITGVICSGTGDCFQLYALGMLACISYNGYMHNRVLHKELPFALLIAIHVLCYTGVYIYAANSDPLYEIPEIAHRILIVFNSVATFAIVIIYVCLFHRTAIKSEEMLEKMALVDNLTGLYNRHYLLSILDNSENEKTENCWIAMLDIDNFKAVNDTYGHNCGDYIL
;
A
#
# COMPACT_ATOMS: atom_id res chain seq x y z
N MET A 1 -11.46 4.16 -18.10
CA MET A 1 -11.63 5.41 -17.29
C MET A 1 -12.08 5.17 -15.84
N THR A 2 -12.74 4.05 -15.53
CA THR A 2 -13.26 3.72 -14.18
C THR A 2 -12.17 3.35 -13.16
N ASP A 3 -11.20 2.51 -13.52
CA ASP A 3 -10.14 2.06 -12.60
C ASP A 3 -9.16 3.15 -12.16
N PHE A 4 -8.81 4.07 -13.07
CA PHE A 4 -7.91 5.18 -12.75
C PHE A 4 -8.50 6.09 -11.65
N ASN A 5 -9.79 6.41 -11.78
CA ASN A 5 -10.50 7.20 -10.78
C ASN A 5 -10.67 6.44 -9.46
N GLN A 6 -10.87 5.12 -9.51
CA GLN A 6 -10.94 4.27 -8.33
C GLN A 6 -9.60 4.19 -7.58
N ASN A 7 -8.49 4.00 -8.29
CA ASN A 7 -7.15 3.94 -7.69
C ASN A 7 -6.73 5.28 -7.08
N LYS A 8 -7.06 6.41 -7.72
CA LYS A 8 -6.82 7.75 -7.16
C LYS A 8 -7.66 8.02 -5.91
N LYS A 9 -8.89 7.48 -5.86
CA LYS A 9 -9.76 7.55 -4.69
C LYS A 9 -9.19 6.70 -3.53
N ILE A 10 -8.69 5.50 -3.81
CA ILE A 10 -8.01 4.64 -2.82
C ILE A 10 -6.78 5.36 -2.26
N LEU A 11 -5.91 5.90 -3.12
CA LEU A 11 -4.72 6.64 -2.71
C LEU A 11 -5.09 7.81 -1.77
N LYS A 12 -6.10 8.62 -2.14
CA LYS A 12 -6.58 9.72 -1.29
C LYS A 12 -7.02 9.24 0.10
N TYR A 13 -7.86 8.21 0.18
CA TYR A 13 -8.37 7.73 1.47
C TYR A 13 -7.27 7.09 2.32
N LEU A 14 -6.35 6.37 1.70
CA LEU A 14 -5.20 5.79 2.37
C LEU A 14 -4.33 6.90 2.99
N THR A 15 -3.92 7.90 2.20
CA THR A 15 -3.08 8.98 2.72
C THR A 15 -3.80 9.80 3.80
N LEU A 16 -5.12 10.03 3.66
CA LEU A 16 -5.94 10.70 4.67
C LEU A 16 -6.04 9.90 5.97
N PHE A 17 -6.28 8.58 5.86
CA PHE A 17 -6.30 7.68 7.01
C PHE A 17 -4.98 7.73 7.77
N PHE A 18 -3.84 7.67 7.07
CA PHE A 18 -2.52 7.74 7.71
C PHE A 18 -2.27 9.06 8.41
N GLY A 19 -2.61 10.17 7.77
CA GLY A 19 -2.46 11.46 8.40
C GLY A 19 -3.34 11.62 9.63
N GLY A 20 -4.58 11.12 9.60
CA GLY A 20 -5.45 11.09 10.78
C GLY A 20 -4.94 10.17 11.89
N PHE A 21 -4.44 8.98 11.52
CA PHE A 21 -3.82 8.04 12.44
C PHE A 21 -2.61 8.66 13.16
N LEU A 22 -1.73 9.35 12.42
CA LEU A 22 -0.57 10.03 13.01
C LEU A 22 -0.98 11.09 14.03
N LEU A 23 -1.96 11.94 13.68
CA LEU A 23 -2.49 12.93 14.61
C LEU A 23 -3.09 12.29 15.87
N ALA A 24 -3.77 11.15 15.73
CA ALA A 24 -4.30 10.41 16.88
C ALA A 24 -3.19 9.85 17.78
N THR A 25 -2.12 9.31 17.20
CA THR A 25 -0.95 8.84 17.96
C THR A 25 -0.20 9.99 18.63
N ASP A 26 -0.13 11.17 18.01
CA ASP A 26 0.53 12.34 18.57
C ASP A 26 -0.14 12.78 19.89
N VAL A 27 -1.47 12.67 19.99
CA VAL A 27 -2.20 12.95 21.24
C VAL A 27 -1.79 11.99 22.36
N PHE A 28 -1.73 10.69 22.07
CA PHE A 28 -1.30 9.67 23.04
C PHE A 28 0.11 9.97 23.57
N PHE A 29 1.06 10.19 22.67
CA PHE A 29 2.44 10.47 23.08
C PHE A 29 2.62 11.83 23.74
N LEU A 30 1.76 12.81 23.43
CA LEU A 30 1.81 14.11 24.10
C LEU A 30 1.39 13.97 25.56
N ILE A 31 0.30 13.24 25.82
CA ILE A 31 -0.14 12.92 27.18
C ILE A 31 0.96 12.15 27.92
N PHE A 32 1.55 11.15 27.26
CA PHE A 32 2.62 10.35 27.83
C PHE A 32 3.85 11.22 28.19
N GLY A 33 4.28 12.09 27.28
CA GLY A 33 5.41 12.99 27.50
C GLY A 33 5.16 14.07 28.55
N ILE A 34 3.89 14.45 28.80
CA ILE A 34 3.53 15.33 29.92
C ILE A 34 3.56 14.54 31.25
N LEU A 35 2.99 13.35 31.27
CA LEU A 35 2.81 12.55 32.50
C LEU A 35 4.14 12.08 33.09
N TYR A 36 5.12 11.75 32.25
CA TYR A 36 6.45 11.29 32.67
C TYR A 36 7.56 12.35 32.49
N ASP A 37 7.17 13.62 32.33
CA ASP A 37 8.06 14.78 32.14
C ASP A 37 9.21 14.57 31.14
N MET A 38 8.86 14.25 29.90
CA MET A 38 9.80 13.99 28.81
C MET A 38 9.84 15.20 27.83
N PRO A 39 10.61 16.27 28.10
CA PRO A 39 10.58 17.49 27.30
C PRO A 39 10.96 17.29 25.83
N LEU A 40 11.97 16.46 25.52
CA LEU A 40 12.37 16.18 24.14
C LEU A 40 11.22 15.56 23.34
N MET A 41 10.54 14.56 23.93
CA MET A 41 9.38 13.92 23.34
C MET A 41 8.27 14.95 23.06
N ARG A 42 7.96 15.84 24.02
CA ARG A 42 6.95 16.90 23.85
C ARG A 42 7.29 17.85 22.69
N TYR A 43 8.53 18.33 22.61
CA TYR A 43 8.95 19.24 21.54
C TYR A 43 8.88 18.59 20.16
N VAL A 44 9.31 17.34 20.04
CA VAL A 44 9.18 16.58 18.80
C VAL A 44 7.71 16.42 18.42
N ILE A 45 6.82 16.16 19.37
CA ILE A 45 5.38 16.03 19.08
C ILE A 45 4.76 17.35 18.65
N TYR A 46 5.13 18.48 19.27
CA TYR A 46 4.65 19.79 18.82
C TYR A 46 5.06 20.05 17.37
N PHE A 47 6.31 19.73 17.02
CA PHE A 47 6.79 19.83 15.64
C PHE A 47 6.02 18.88 14.71
N LYS A 48 5.83 17.62 15.11
CA LYS A 48 5.04 16.63 14.35
C LYS A 48 3.61 17.09 14.12
N LEU A 49 2.96 17.70 15.11
CA LEU A 49 1.58 18.14 15.00
C LEU A 49 1.43 19.27 13.97
N VAL A 50 2.37 20.22 13.95
CA VAL A 50 2.43 21.28 12.92
C VAL A 50 2.66 20.68 11.54
N LEU A 51 3.62 19.75 11.43
CA LEU A 51 3.98 19.12 10.16
C LEU A 51 2.85 18.24 9.61
N ASN A 52 2.21 17.42 10.45
CA ASN A 52 1.08 16.56 10.09
C ASN A 52 -0.18 17.37 9.75
N THR A 53 -0.43 18.47 10.44
CA THR A 53 -1.54 19.39 10.10
C THR A 53 -1.28 20.05 8.75
N SER A 54 -0.06 20.53 8.51
CA SER A 54 0.34 21.07 7.21
C SER A 54 0.25 20.00 6.11
N ASN A 55 0.52 18.74 6.45
CA ASN A 55 0.40 17.63 5.52
C ASN A 55 -1.04 17.40 5.03
N MET A 56 -2.05 17.69 5.86
CA MET A 56 -3.46 17.60 5.44
C MET A 56 -3.75 18.50 4.23
N TYR A 57 -3.15 19.69 4.20
CA TYR A 57 -3.27 20.59 3.05
C TYR A 57 -2.72 19.96 1.76
N PHE A 58 -1.55 19.31 1.81
CA PHE A 58 -0.99 18.63 0.65
C PHE A 58 -1.86 17.47 0.17
N ILE A 59 -2.45 16.69 1.08
CA ILE A 59 -3.35 15.58 0.75
C ILE A 59 -4.62 16.08 0.06
N ILE A 60 -5.25 17.13 0.60
CA ILE A 60 -6.47 17.73 0.04
C ILE A 60 -6.21 18.28 -1.36
N ASN A 61 -5.05 18.92 -1.55
CA ASN A 61 -4.61 19.46 -2.84
C ASN A 61 -4.00 18.42 -3.79
N LYS A 62 -4.14 17.12 -3.49
CA LYS A 62 -3.71 15.99 -4.33
C LYS A 62 -2.20 15.90 -4.55
N HIS A 63 -1.39 16.50 -3.69
CA HIS A 63 0.07 16.37 -3.68
C HIS A 63 0.52 15.13 -2.91
N TYR A 64 0.08 13.94 -3.34
CA TYR A 64 0.28 12.67 -2.63
C TYR A 64 1.75 12.27 -2.48
N LEU A 65 2.61 12.59 -3.46
CA LEU A 65 4.04 12.28 -3.39
C LEU A 65 4.73 13.04 -2.25
N ILE A 66 4.49 14.35 -2.15
CA ILE A 66 5.04 15.20 -1.10
C ILE A 66 4.53 14.72 0.26
N SER A 67 3.23 14.42 0.34
CA SER A 67 2.63 13.93 1.58
C SER A 67 3.23 12.61 2.06
N ASN A 68 3.46 11.66 1.16
CA ASN A 68 4.07 10.39 1.53
C ASN A 68 5.49 10.57 2.05
N VAL A 69 6.30 11.44 1.43
CA VAL A 69 7.64 11.77 1.92
C VAL A 69 7.58 12.37 3.33
N ILE A 70 6.68 13.32 3.57
CA ILE A 70 6.49 13.92 4.91
C ILE A 70 6.15 12.84 5.95
N ILE A 71 5.20 11.94 5.63
CA ILE A 71 4.79 10.83 6.52
C ILE A 71 5.98 9.93 6.85
N TYR A 72 6.77 9.52 5.86
CA TYR A 72 7.94 8.66 6.07
C TYR A 72 8.98 9.34 6.96
N THR A 73 9.30 10.61 6.69
CA THR A 73 10.28 11.37 7.49
C THR A 73 9.81 11.56 8.93
N VAL A 74 8.53 11.86 9.15
CA VAL A 74 7.94 12.01 10.49
C VAL A 74 8.03 10.73 11.30
N ILE A 75 7.68 9.59 10.70
CA ILE A 75 7.67 8.31 11.41
C ILE A 75 9.09 7.86 11.74
N LEU A 76 10.04 8.00 10.81
CA LEU A 76 11.45 7.69 11.05
C LEU A 76 12.06 8.58 12.14
N GLY A 77 11.84 9.89 12.07
CA GLY A 77 12.32 10.82 13.09
C GLY A 77 11.73 10.54 14.47
N PHE A 78 10.45 10.14 14.51
CA PHE A 78 9.77 9.79 15.74
C PHE A 78 10.27 8.46 16.34
N MET A 79 10.53 7.44 15.51
CA MET A 79 11.18 6.21 15.94
C MET A 79 12.53 6.51 16.62
N ILE A 80 13.38 7.29 15.97
CA ILE A 80 14.71 7.63 16.49
C ILE A 80 14.58 8.36 17.83
N THR A 81 13.69 9.37 17.89
CA THR A 81 13.44 10.13 19.12
C THR A 81 12.93 9.22 20.24
N GLY A 82 11.99 8.31 19.95
CA GLY A 82 11.44 7.39 20.94
C GLY A 82 12.51 6.49 21.55
N VAL A 83 13.39 5.92 20.72
CA VAL A 83 14.51 5.10 21.20
C VAL A 83 15.52 5.92 22.01
N ILE A 84 15.83 7.15 21.60
CA ILE A 84 16.68 8.05 22.42
C ILE A 84 16.03 8.34 23.77
N CYS A 85 14.72 8.55 23.78
CA CYS A 85 13.98 8.92 24.99
C CYS A 85 13.89 7.79 26.01
N SER A 86 13.57 6.56 25.57
CA SER A 86 13.21 5.48 26.49
C SER A 86 13.88 4.13 26.19
N GLY A 87 14.80 4.10 25.21
CA GLY A 87 15.56 2.91 24.83
C GLY A 87 14.85 2.01 23.83
N THR A 88 15.47 0.87 23.54
CA THR A 88 14.95 -0.12 22.57
C THR A 88 13.88 -1.04 23.15
N GLY A 89 13.71 -1.06 24.47
CA GLY A 89 12.73 -1.89 25.17
C GLY A 89 11.27 -1.56 24.82
N ASP A 90 11.00 -0.30 24.45
CA ASP A 90 9.64 0.19 24.19
C ASP A 90 9.14 -0.02 22.76
N CYS A 91 9.89 -0.74 21.93
CA CYS A 91 9.46 -1.17 20.60
C CYS A 91 9.18 -0.05 19.58
N PHE A 92 9.73 1.16 19.74
CA PHE A 92 9.61 2.23 18.75
C PHE A 92 10.16 1.82 17.36
N GLN A 93 11.16 0.95 17.33
CA GLN A 93 11.74 0.37 16.12
C GLN A 93 10.76 -0.44 15.26
N LEU A 94 9.64 -0.89 15.84
CA LEU A 94 8.58 -1.57 15.08
C LEU A 94 8.00 -0.68 13.98
N TYR A 95 8.03 0.64 14.18
CA TYR A 95 7.56 1.57 13.18
C TYR A 95 8.37 1.47 11.88
N ALA A 96 9.70 1.35 11.92
CA ALA A 96 10.49 1.18 10.69
C ALA A 96 10.12 -0.10 9.92
N LEU A 97 9.88 -1.20 10.64
CA LEU A 97 9.45 -2.46 10.02
C LEU A 97 8.04 -2.35 9.43
N GLY A 98 7.10 -1.76 10.17
CA GLY A 98 5.75 -1.52 9.68
C GLY A 98 5.72 -0.62 8.44
N MET A 99 6.64 0.35 8.36
CA MET A 99 6.77 1.23 7.21
C MET A 99 7.18 0.50 5.93
N LEU A 100 7.90 -0.63 5.99
CA LEU A 100 8.28 -1.38 4.78
C LEU A 100 7.06 -1.88 3.99
N ALA A 101 6.02 -2.36 4.68
CA ALA A 101 4.75 -2.74 4.06
C ALA A 101 4.07 -1.52 3.39
N CYS A 102 4.17 -0.36 4.04
CA CYS A 102 3.63 0.91 3.54
C CYS A 102 4.36 1.37 2.27
N ILE A 103 5.70 1.29 2.25
CA ILE A 103 6.54 1.68 1.10
C ILE A 103 6.24 0.78 -0.09
N SER A 104 6.09 -0.53 0.13
CA SER A 104 5.75 -1.49 -0.93
C SER A 104 4.43 -1.14 -1.61
N TYR A 105 3.35 -0.98 -0.83
CA TYR A 105 2.04 -0.67 -1.39
C TYR A 105 1.97 0.72 -2.03
N ASN A 106 2.51 1.76 -1.38
CA ASN A 106 2.50 3.11 -1.94
C ASN A 106 3.38 3.22 -3.19
N GLY A 107 4.53 2.54 -3.22
CA GLY A 107 5.37 2.46 -4.41
C GLY A 107 4.63 1.84 -5.59
N TYR A 108 3.96 0.71 -5.36
CA TYR A 108 3.09 0.06 -6.34
C TYR A 108 1.99 1.00 -6.86
N MET A 109 1.26 1.65 -5.95
CA MET A 109 0.16 2.55 -6.31
C MET A 109 0.64 3.81 -7.03
N HIS A 110 1.78 4.39 -6.65
CA HIS A 110 2.34 5.56 -7.33
C HIS A 110 2.78 5.25 -8.75
N ASN A 111 3.44 4.12 -8.99
CA ASN A 111 3.83 3.76 -10.35
C ASN A 111 2.59 3.57 -11.24
N ARG A 112 1.55 2.90 -10.71
CA ARG A 112 0.30 2.63 -11.44
C ARG A 112 -0.58 3.86 -11.66
N VAL A 113 -0.59 4.84 -10.74
CA VAL A 113 -1.50 6.01 -10.78
C VAL A 113 -0.82 7.30 -11.26
N LEU A 114 0.43 7.53 -10.89
CA LEU A 114 1.16 8.76 -11.19
C LEU A 114 2.22 8.56 -12.27
N HIS A 115 2.48 7.33 -12.71
CA HIS A 115 3.54 6.97 -13.66
C HIS A 115 4.90 7.55 -13.25
N LYS A 116 5.14 7.64 -11.94
CA LYS A 116 6.38 8.11 -11.33
C LYS A 116 6.90 7.05 -10.40
N GLU A 117 8.12 6.59 -10.64
CA GLU A 117 8.79 5.67 -9.74
C GLU A 117 9.27 6.41 -8.50
N LEU A 118 8.87 5.90 -7.33
CA LEU A 118 9.53 6.23 -6.08
C LEU A 118 10.87 5.48 -6.06
N PRO A 119 11.97 6.08 -5.58
CA PRO A 119 13.25 5.40 -5.45
C PRO A 119 13.17 4.39 -4.29
N PHE A 120 12.52 3.26 -4.53
CA PHE A 120 12.13 2.25 -3.54
C PHE A 120 13.34 1.69 -2.79
N ALA A 121 14.40 1.33 -3.53
CA ALA A 121 15.64 0.84 -2.96
C ALA A 121 16.30 1.87 -2.03
N LEU A 122 16.27 3.15 -2.40
CA LEU A 122 16.82 4.24 -1.58
C LEU A 122 16.02 4.40 -0.29
N LEU A 123 14.68 4.37 -0.36
CA LEU A 123 13.84 4.48 0.83
C LEU A 123 14.07 3.31 1.80
N ILE A 124 14.17 2.08 1.29
CA ILE A 124 14.50 0.92 2.11
C ILE A 124 15.88 1.08 2.74
N ALA A 125 16.89 1.48 1.96
CA ALA A 125 18.24 1.70 2.47
C ALA A 125 18.25 2.73 3.61
N ILE A 126 17.52 3.85 3.47
CA ILE A 126 17.37 4.85 4.54
C ILE A 126 16.74 4.22 5.79
N HIS A 127 15.69 3.40 5.66
CA HIS A 127 15.06 2.75 6.82
C HIS A 127 16.01 1.79 7.53
N VAL A 128 16.75 0.98 6.76
CA VAL A 128 17.75 0.04 7.30
C VAL A 128 18.86 0.82 8.02
N LEU A 129 19.36 1.91 7.43
CA LEU A 129 20.40 2.75 8.05
C LEU A 129 19.91 3.45 9.32
N CYS A 130 18.69 3.98 9.35
CA CYS A 130 18.10 4.56 10.55
C CYS A 130 17.90 3.50 11.65
N TYR A 131 17.42 2.31 11.28
CA TYR A 131 17.25 1.20 12.20
C TYR A 131 18.58 0.73 12.79
N THR A 132 19.60 0.48 11.96
CA THR A 132 20.91 0.05 12.45
C THR A 132 21.59 1.15 13.26
N GLY A 133 21.52 2.40 12.81
CA GLY A 133 22.08 3.55 13.50
C GLY A 133 21.50 3.74 14.89
N VAL A 134 20.17 3.62 15.06
CA VAL A 134 19.53 3.78 16.36
C VAL A 134 19.88 2.63 17.33
N TYR A 135 20.05 1.41 16.82
CA TYR A 135 20.50 0.27 17.62
C TYR A 135 21.96 0.41 18.07
N ILE A 136 22.84 0.89 17.19
CA ILE A 136 24.22 1.19 17.56
C ILE A 136 24.25 2.28 18.63
N TYR A 137 23.47 3.35 18.47
CA TYR A 137 23.37 4.41 19.48
C TYR A 137 22.89 3.85 20.83
N ALA A 138 21.80 3.09 20.84
CA ALA A 138 21.20 2.55 22.06
C ALA A 138 22.07 1.48 22.74
N ALA A 139 22.94 0.79 22.00
CA ALA A 139 23.91 -0.14 22.59
C ALA A 139 25.03 0.56 23.37
N ASN A 140 25.25 1.86 23.11
CA ASN A 140 26.34 2.64 23.71
C ASN A 140 25.84 3.77 24.62
N SER A 141 24.53 3.97 24.72
CA SER A 141 23.93 5.11 25.44
C SER A 141 22.74 4.65 26.25
N ASP A 142 22.66 5.10 27.50
CA ASP A 142 21.48 4.90 28.33
C ASP A 142 20.29 5.74 27.80
N PRO A 143 19.04 5.32 28.07
CA PRO A 143 17.86 6.12 27.75
C PRO A 143 17.92 7.50 28.40
N LEU A 144 17.45 8.53 27.69
CA LEU A 144 17.45 9.90 28.20
C LEU A 144 16.51 10.09 29.42
N TYR A 145 15.45 9.28 29.49
CA TYR A 145 14.46 9.34 30.56
C TYR A 145 14.29 7.96 31.19
N GLU A 146 14.37 7.92 32.52
CA GLU A 146 13.97 6.76 33.30
C GLU A 146 12.47 6.85 33.57
N ILE A 147 11.70 5.90 33.05
CA ILE A 147 10.25 5.84 33.23
C ILE A 147 9.86 4.57 34.03
N PRO A 148 8.74 4.59 34.78
CA PRO A 148 8.30 3.42 35.53
C PRO A 148 8.05 2.21 34.64
N GLU A 149 8.22 0.99 35.15
CA GLU A 149 7.97 -0.24 34.37
C GLU A 149 6.57 -0.31 33.76
N ILE A 150 5.56 0.25 34.44
CA ILE A 150 4.20 0.27 33.90
C ILE A 150 4.10 1.15 32.65
N ALA A 151 4.90 2.21 32.57
CA ALA A 151 5.00 3.10 31.43
C ALA A 151 5.62 2.35 30.24
N HIS A 152 6.71 1.61 30.46
CA HIS A 152 7.31 0.72 29.46
C HIS A 152 6.29 -0.29 28.91
N ARG A 153 5.54 -0.97 29.80
CA ARG A 153 4.49 -1.92 29.38
C ARG A 153 3.40 -1.27 28.53
N ILE A 154 2.96 -0.06 28.88
CA ILE A 154 1.97 0.70 28.11
C ILE A 154 2.52 1.04 26.72
N LEU A 155 3.78 1.49 26.62
CA LEU A 155 4.41 1.81 25.34
C LEU A 155 4.55 0.59 24.45
N ILE A 156 5.02 -0.54 24.98
CA ILE A 156 5.17 -1.79 24.22
C ILE A 156 3.82 -2.22 23.62
N VAL A 157 2.77 -2.24 24.43
CA VAL A 157 1.43 -2.63 23.98
C VAL A 157 0.92 -1.66 22.92
N PHE A 158 1.02 -0.35 23.16
CA PHE A 158 0.56 0.66 22.21
C PHE A 158 1.31 0.58 20.88
N ASN A 159 2.64 0.56 20.92
CA ASN A 159 3.50 0.52 19.73
C ASN A 159 3.28 -0.75 18.91
N SER A 160 3.10 -1.89 19.60
CA SER A 160 2.79 -3.16 18.95
C SER A 160 1.43 -3.10 18.26
N VAL A 161 0.36 -2.72 18.98
CA VAL A 161 -1.00 -2.65 18.42
C VAL A 161 -1.07 -1.66 17.25
N ALA A 162 -0.48 -0.48 17.40
CA ALA A 162 -0.39 0.52 16.35
C ALA A 162 0.30 -0.02 15.09
N THR A 163 1.45 -0.68 15.26
CA THR A 163 2.22 -1.24 14.13
C THR A 163 1.47 -2.38 13.46
N PHE A 164 0.95 -3.35 14.21
CA PHE A 164 0.21 -4.47 13.65
C PHE A 164 -1.06 -4.02 12.93
N ALA A 165 -1.79 -3.04 13.47
CA ALA A 165 -2.96 -2.48 12.81
C ALA A 165 -2.60 -1.88 11.44
N ILE A 166 -1.52 -1.10 11.36
CA ILE A 166 -1.03 -0.52 10.10
C ILE A 166 -0.63 -1.61 9.10
N VAL A 167 0.17 -2.60 9.55
CA VAL A 167 0.65 -3.68 8.69
C VAL A 167 -0.52 -4.50 8.14
N ILE A 168 -1.48 -4.88 8.99
CA ILE A 168 -2.67 -5.64 8.59
C ILE A 168 -3.45 -4.86 7.53
N ILE A 169 -3.70 -3.56 7.74
CA ILE A 169 -4.42 -2.73 6.77
C ILE A 169 -3.70 -2.74 5.40
N TYR A 170 -2.38 -2.53 5.37
CA TYR A 170 -1.63 -2.52 4.12
C TYR A 170 -1.56 -3.89 3.44
N VAL A 171 -1.37 -4.96 4.21
CA VAL A 171 -1.33 -6.32 3.67
C VAL A 171 -2.69 -6.67 3.07
N CYS A 172 -3.79 -6.39 3.76
CA CYS A 172 -5.13 -6.61 3.23
C CYS A 172 -5.41 -5.79 1.96
N LEU A 173 -4.96 -4.54 1.91
CA LEU A 173 -5.10 -3.69 0.72
C LEU A 173 -4.26 -4.20 -0.44
N PHE A 174 -3.00 -4.55 -0.20
CA PHE A 174 -2.10 -5.12 -1.21
C PHE A 174 -2.67 -6.41 -1.77
N HIS A 175 -3.10 -7.32 -0.90
CA HIS A 175 -3.69 -8.60 -1.29
C HIS A 175 -4.95 -8.42 -2.16
N ARG A 176 -5.86 -7.54 -1.75
CA ARG A 176 -7.06 -7.21 -2.55
C ARG A 176 -6.73 -6.61 -3.91
N THR A 177 -5.72 -5.75 -3.98
CA THR A 177 -5.29 -5.14 -5.24
C THR A 177 -4.60 -6.16 -6.15
N ALA A 178 -3.82 -7.09 -5.57
CA ALA A 178 -3.16 -8.17 -6.31
C ALA A 178 -4.19 -9.11 -6.95
N ILE A 179 -5.15 -9.64 -6.17
CA ILE A 179 -6.21 -10.53 -6.68
C ILE A 179 -7.00 -9.87 -7.80
N LYS A 180 -7.44 -8.61 -7.62
CA LYS A 180 -8.18 -7.90 -8.67
C LYS A 180 -7.37 -7.72 -9.95
N SER A 181 -6.06 -7.50 -9.82
CA SER A 181 -5.19 -7.35 -10.97
C SER A 181 -5.02 -8.68 -11.71
N GLU A 182 -4.96 -9.78 -10.98
CA GLU A 182 -4.91 -11.14 -11.53
C GLU A 182 -6.22 -11.49 -12.25
N GLU A 183 -7.37 -11.28 -11.60
CA GLU A 183 -8.70 -11.48 -12.21
C GLU A 183 -8.89 -10.66 -13.50
N MET A 184 -8.39 -9.42 -13.53
CA MET A 184 -8.43 -8.58 -14.73
C MET A 184 -7.54 -9.13 -15.85
N LEU A 185 -6.33 -9.59 -15.53
CA LEU A 185 -5.42 -10.20 -16.51
C LEU A 185 -6.00 -11.49 -17.06
N GLU A 186 -6.56 -12.33 -16.20
CA GLU A 186 -7.23 -13.56 -16.59
C GLU A 186 -8.42 -13.26 -17.52
N LYS A 187 -9.28 -12.30 -17.15
CA LYS A 187 -10.39 -11.89 -18.03
C LYS A 187 -9.91 -11.38 -19.39
N MET A 188 -8.85 -10.57 -19.42
CA MET A 188 -8.26 -10.08 -20.68
C MET A 188 -7.61 -11.22 -21.50
N ALA A 189 -7.12 -12.27 -20.84
CA ALA A 189 -6.53 -13.43 -21.50
C ALA A 189 -7.58 -14.42 -22.02
N LEU A 190 -8.79 -14.41 -21.47
CA LEU A 190 -9.88 -15.35 -21.82
C LEU A 190 -10.93 -14.76 -22.76
N VAL A 191 -10.96 -13.44 -22.95
CA VAL A 191 -11.96 -12.75 -23.77
C VAL A 191 -11.29 -12.17 -25.02
N ASP A 192 -11.91 -12.37 -26.18
CA ASP A 192 -11.52 -11.75 -27.44
C ASP A 192 -11.92 -10.26 -27.43
N ASN A 193 -10.97 -9.37 -27.69
CA ASN A 193 -11.18 -7.93 -27.56
C ASN A 193 -12.08 -7.35 -28.66
N LEU A 194 -12.20 -8.00 -29.82
CA LEU A 194 -13.00 -7.52 -30.94
C LEU A 194 -14.49 -7.83 -30.70
N THR A 195 -14.79 -9.08 -30.37
CA THR A 195 -16.17 -9.58 -30.22
C THR A 195 -16.71 -9.49 -28.80
N GLY A 196 -15.83 -9.36 -27.79
CA GLY A 196 -16.20 -9.46 -26.38
C GLY A 196 -16.63 -10.86 -25.93
N LEU A 197 -16.53 -11.86 -26.81
CA LEU A 197 -16.82 -13.26 -26.53
C LEU A 197 -15.61 -13.93 -25.90
N TYR A 198 -15.83 -15.07 -25.24
CA TYR A 198 -14.71 -15.90 -24.79
C TYR A 198 -13.91 -16.42 -25.97
N ASN A 199 -12.59 -16.36 -25.85
CA ASN A 199 -11.69 -16.79 -26.89
C ASN A 199 -11.46 -18.31 -26.85
N ARG A 200 -10.66 -18.80 -27.80
CA ARG A 200 -10.32 -20.21 -27.90
C ARG A 200 -9.64 -20.79 -26.65
N HIS A 201 -8.83 -20.00 -25.93
CA HIS A 201 -8.18 -20.48 -24.70
C HIS A 201 -9.21 -20.81 -23.62
N TYR A 202 -10.24 -19.97 -23.46
CA TYR A 202 -11.32 -20.24 -22.54
C TYR A 202 -12.09 -21.51 -22.91
N LEU A 203 -12.43 -21.69 -24.19
CA LEU A 203 -13.10 -22.91 -24.66
C LEU A 203 -12.28 -24.17 -24.30
N LEU A 204 -10.97 -24.16 -24.55
CA LEU A 204 -10.09 -25.28 -24.19
C LEU A 204 -10.08 -25.53 -22.69
N SER A 205 -10.02 -24.48 -21.86
CA SER A 205 -10.04 -24.61 -20.40
C SER A 205 -11.32 -25.25 -19.86
N ILE A 206 -12.47 -25.00 -20.50
CA ILE A 206 -13.74 -25.64 -20.16
C ILE A 206 -13.71 -27.12 -20.56
N LEU A 207 -13.22 -27.42 -21.76
CA LEU A 207 -13.16 -28.79 -22.27
C LEU A 207 -12.25 -29.66 -21.38
N ASP A 208 -11.08 -29.17 -21.00
CA ASP A 208 -10.14 -29.88 -20.10
C ASP A 208 -10.75 -30.14 -18.71
N ASN A 209 -11.54 -29.20 -18.17
CA ASN A 209 -12.23 -29.38 -16.90
C ASN A 209 -13.39 -30.39 -17.01
N SER A 210 -14.10 -30.39 -18.15
CA SER A 210 -15.22 -31.30 -18.40
C SER A 210 -14.81 -32.75 -18.65
N GLU A 211 -13.54 -33.02 -18.98
CA GLU A 211 -13.01 -34.40 -19.03
C GLU A 211 -12.75 -34.97 -17.62
N ASN A 212 -12.51 -34.11 -16.63
CA ASN A 212 -12.20 -34.50 -15.25
C ASN A 212 -13.46 -34.70 -14.40
N GLU A 213 -14.51 -33.91 -14.65
CA GLU A 213 -15.84 -34.18 -14.11
C GLU A 213 -16.49 -35.26 -14.99
N LYS A 214 -17.02 -36.34 -14.41
CA LYS A 214 -17.76 -37.38 -15.16
C LYS A 214 -19.11 -36.85 -15.67
N THR A 215 -19.11 -35.74 -16.42
CA THR A 215 -20.27 -35.24 -17.14
C THR A 215 -20.55 -36.18 -18.30
N GLU A 216 -21.62 -36.95 -18.19
CA GLU A 216 -21.89 -38.07 -19.10
C GLU A 216 -22.24 -37.65 -20.53
N ASN A 217 -22.52 -36.37 -20.82
CA ASN A 217 -22.72 -35.86 -22.19
C ASN A 217 -22.37 -34.37 -22.35
N CYS A 218 -21.47 -34.03 -23.28
CA CYS A 218 -21.15 -32.66 -23.70
C CYS A 218 -21.46 -32.48 -25.20
N TRP A 219 -22.01 -31.32 -25.58
CA TRP A 219 -22.35 -30.99 -26.97
C TRP A 219 -21.66 -29.69 -27.38
N ILE A 220 -21.01 -29.68 -28.55
CA ILE A 220 -20.30 -28.51 -29.09
C ILE A 220 -20.94 -28.11 -30.42
N ALA A 221 -21.25 -26.82 -30.56
CA ALA A 221 -21.68 -26.23 -31.83
C ALA A 221 -20.62 -25.23 -32.31
N MET A 222 -20.30 -25.26 -33.60
CA MET A 222 -19.36 -24.34 -34.24
C MET A 222 -20.09 -23.58 -35.34
N LEU A 223 -19.94 -22.26 -35.36
CA LEU A 223 -20.54 -21.36 -36.34
C LEU A 223 -19.42 -20.64 -37.11
N ASP A 224 -19.65 -20.41 -38.40
CA ASP A 224 -18.74 -19.66 -39.28
C ASP A 224 -19.54 -18.64 -40.10
N ILE A 225 -18.92 -17.51 -40.47
CA ILE A 225 -19.55 -16.47 -41.29
C ILE A 225 -19.21 -16.73 -42.76
N ASP A 226 -20.21 -17.10 -43.53
CA ASP A 226 -20.04 -17.38 -44.96
C ASP A 226 -19.49 -16.15 -45.73
N ASN A 227 -18.53 -16.40 -46.61
CA ASN A 227 -17.91 -15.39 -47.49
C ASN A 227 -17.24 -14.19 -46.77
N PHE A 228 -16.88 -14.30 -45.49
CA PHE A 228 -16.28 -13.20 -44.72
C PHE A 228 -14.97 -12.64 -45.34
N LYS A 229 -14.17 -13.50 -46.00
CA LYS A 229 -12.96 -13.06 -46.72
C LYS A 229 -13.27 -12.07 -47.85
N ALA A 230 -14.34 -12.29 -48.61
CA ALA A 230 -14.71 -11.39 -49.71
C ALA A 230 -15.08 -9.99 -49.21
N VAL A 231 -15.66 -9.90 -48.00
CA VAL A 231 -15.95 -8.62 -47.33
C VAL A 231 -14.65 -7.91 -46.95
N ASN A 232 -13.71 -8.61 -46.32
CA ASN A 232 -12.39 -8.05 -45.99
C ASN A 232 -11.63 -7.57 -47.24
N ASP A 233 -11.65 -8.36 -48.32
CA ASP A 233 -10.95 -8.04 -49.56
C ASP A 233 -11.59 -6.84 -50.29
N THR A 234 -12.90 -6.62 -50.16
CA THR A 234 -13.64 -5.54 -50.85
C THR A 234 -13.67 -4.23 -50.06
N TYR A 235 -13.88 -4.31 -48.74
CA TYR A 235 -14.15 -3.14 -47.88
C TYR A 235 -13.04 -2.89 -46.84
N GLY A 236 -12.01 -3.73 -46.81
CA GLY A 236 -10.89 -3.66 -45.88
C GLY A 236 -11.19 -4.28 -44.51
N HIS A 237 -10.12 -4.60 -43.77
CA HIS A 237 -10.20 -5.29 -42.47
C HIS A 237 -11.05 -4.55 -41.42
N ASN A 238 -10.98 -3.21 -41.37
CA ASN A 238 -11.80 -2.44 -40.42
C ASN A 238 -13.31 -2.65 -40.64
N CYS A 239 -13.74 -2.93 -41.87
CA CYS A 239 -15.15 -3.22 -42.15
C CYS A 239 -15.53 -4.64 -41.71
N GLY A 240 -14.62 -5.61 -41.85
CA GLY A 240 -14.79 -6.94 -41.27
C GLY A 240 -14.90 -6.90 -39.75
N ASP A 241 -14.02 -6.14 -39.10
CA ASP A 241 -14.05 -5.93 -37.65
C ASP A 241 -15.36 -5.29 -37.17
N TYR A 242 -16.00 -4.44 -37.98
CA TYR A 242 -17.31 -3.85 -37.65
C TYR A 242 -18.49 -4.85 -37.74
N ILE A 243 -18.34 -5.92 -38.53
CA ILE A 243 -19.40 -6.94 -38.70
C ILE A 243 -19.38 -7.96 -37.57
N LEU A 244 -18.20 -8.17 -36.97
CA LEU A 244 -17.97 -9.04 -35.82
C LEU A 244 -18.43 -8.38 -34.51
#